data_AF-A0A8J2XSI6-F1
#
_entry.id   AF-A0A8J2XSI6-F1
#
_cell.length_a   1.000
_cell.length_b   1.000
_cell.length_c   1.000
_cell.angle_alpha   90.00
_cell.angle_beta   90.00
_cell.angle_gamma   90.00
#
_symmetry.space_group_name_H-M   'P 1'
#
loop_
_entity.id
_entity.type
_entity.pdbx_description
1 polymer ?
#
loop_
_entity_poly.entity_id
_entity_poly.type
_entity_poly.pdbx_seq_one_letter_code
_entity_poly.pdbx_strand_id
1 'polypeptide(L)'
;MKSASFLFAAAVCFAACKGHEKKVLVYASDKISIDASQHQITIANGDGTTHHEQELDFTTGDPVTLNVESPQGKYTVTIPDDGLYIANLKTDTVVGSRQHVGSEGGEARITQDALKHKLDSLQQLIQGQNVSDANQNYFIVPGKAVRVTTETKSKVFGPFTTIPGSFDAGSVPAIYKFYSMKEMREIIGNLDKMMTKEPAPAESVPADKKTK
;
A
#
# COMPACT_ATOMS: atom_id res chain seq x y z
N MET A 1 9.12 -18.09 68.51
CA MET A 1 10.12 -18.33 67.45
C MET A 1 9.36 -18.93 66.27
N LYS A 2 8.72 -18.15 65.39
CA LYS A 2 9.23 -17.54 64.14
C LYS A 2 10.12 -18.47 63.31
N SER A 3 9.58 -19.04 62.23
CA SER A 3 10.22 -19.48 60.96
C SER A 3 9.21 -20.36 60.19
N ALA A 4 8.99 -20.29 58.88
CA ALA A 4 9.39 -19.37 57.84
C ALA A 4 8.39 -19.59 56.68
N SER A 5 7.87 -18.51 56.10
CA SER A 5 7.07 -18.55 54.88
C SER A 5 8.00 -18.79 53.68
N PHE A 6 7.76 -19.84 52.91
CA PHE A 6 8.36 -20.01 51.57
C PHE A 6 7.29 -19.65 50.53
N LEU A 7 7.34 -18.41 50.05
CA LEU A 7 6.58 -17.94 48.89
C LEU A 7 7.40 -18.28 47.63
N PHE A 8 6.91 -19.24 46.84
CA PHE A 8 7.49 -19.61 45.55
C PHE A 8 6.99 -18.60 44.50
N ALA A 9 7.80 -17.59 44.20
CA ALA A 9 7.53 -16.63 43.13
C ALA A 9 7.92 -17.25 41.78
N ALA A 10 6.95 -17.80 41.05
CA ALA A 10 7.13 -18.19 39.66
C ALA A 10 7.18 -16.93 38.77
N ALA A 11 8.39 -16.50 38.42
CA ALA A 11 8.60 -15.51 37.38
C ALA A 11 8.29 -16.14 36.02
N VAL A 12 7.07 -15.91 35.52
CA VAL A 12 6.70 -16.24 34.14
C VAL A 12 7.35 -15.18 33.25
N CYS A 13 8.53 -15.50 32.73
CA CYS A 13 9.13 -14.74 31.63
C CYS A 13 8.25 -14.94 30.38
N PHE A 14 7.40 -13.97 30.06
CA PHE A 14 6.87 -13.82 28.71
C PHE A 14 8.03 -13.42 27.78
N ALA A 15 8.83 -14.41 27.38
CA ALA A 15 9.61 -14.28 26.16
C ALA A 15 8.58 -14.20 25.02
N ALA A 16 8.18 -12.98 24.67
CA ALA A 16 7.54 -12.72 23.40
C ALA A 16 8.56 -13.13 22.32
N CYS A 17 8.52 -14.39 21.89
CA CYS A 17 9.16 -14.81 20.66
C CYS A 17 8.58 -13.90 19.57
N LYS A 18 9.35 -12.90 19.16
CA LYS A 18 9.07 -12.18 17.92
C LYS A 18 9.06 -13.23 16.83
N GLY A 19 7.88 -13.59 16.35
CA GLY A 19 7.75 -14.48 15.21
C GLY A 19 8.45 -13.85 14.02
N HIS A 20 9.28 -14.62 13.32
CA HIS A 20 9.89 -14.17 12.07
C HIS A 20 8.86 -14.28 10.96
N GLU A 21 8.00 -13.26 10.86
CA GLU A 21 6.88 -13.24 9.92
C GLU A 21 7.23 -12.41 8.69
N LYS A 22 7.05 -13.01 7.51
CA LYS A 22 7.15 -12.35 6.21
C LYS A 22 5.83 -12.54 5.48
N LYS A 23 5.14 -11.44 5.17
CA LYS A 23 3.92 -11.44 4.34
C LYS A 23 4.26 -10.80 3.00
N VAL A 24 3.95 -11.47 1.90
CA VAL A 24 4.23 -10.98 0.54
C VAL A 24 2.94 -10.91 -0.24
N LEU A 25 2.62 -9.72 -0.75
CA LEU A 25 1.55 -9.52 -1.72
C LEU A 25 2.15 -9.56 -3.12
N VAL A 26 1.83 -10.60 -3.85
CA VAL A 26 2.29 -10.83 -5.23
C VAL A 26 1.32 -10.17 -6.19
N TYR A 27 1.80 -9.19 -6.95
CA TYR A 27 1.01 -8.50 -7.97
C TYR A 27 1.40 -9.00 -9.35
N ALA A 28 0.41 -9.39 -10.16
CA ALA A 28 0.63 -9.79 -11.55
C ALA A 28 -0.40 -9.17 -12.49
N SER A 29 -0.07 -9.21 -13.79
CA SER A 29 -0.95 -8.77 -14.88
C SER A 29 -1.79 -9.90 -15.47
N ASP A 30 -1.49 -11.13 -15.07
CA ASP A 30 -2.15 -12.36 -15.51
C ASP A 30 -2.28 -13.31 -14.32
N LYS A 31 -2.99 -14.42 -14.53
CA LYS A 31 -3.27 -15.41 -13.49
C LYS A 31 -1.99 -15.87 -12.80
N ILE A 32 -1.99 -15.79 -11.47
CA ILE A 32 -0.93 -16.28 -10.59
C ILE A 32 -1.22 -17.75 -10.26
N SER A 33 -0.21 -18.61 -10.39
CA SER A 33 -0.21 -19.97 -9.85
C SER A 33 0.97 -20.12 -8.92
N ILE A 34 0.74 -20.69 -7.75
CA ILE A 34 1.76 -20.86 -6.71
C ILE A 34 1.79 -22.34 -6.34
N ASP A 35 2.98 -22.87 -6.20
CA ASP A 35 3.17 -24.25 -5.76
C ASP A 35 2.87 -24.43 -4.26
N ALA A 36 2.79 -25.68 -3.81
CA ALA A 36 2.49 -25.98 -2.42
C ALA A 36 3.55 -25.45 -1.44
N SER A 37 4.80 -25.25 -1.88
CA SER A 37 5.85 -24.68 -1.04
C SER A 37 5.81 -23.16 -0.95
N GLN A 38 5.00 -22.48 -1.77
CA GLN A 38 4.96 -21.02 -1.93
C GLN A 38 6.25 -20.38 -2.47
N HIS A 39 7.24 -21.16 -2.89
CA HIS A 39 8.52 -20.67 -3.42
C HIS A 39 8.55 -20.62 -4.95
N GLN A 40 7.65 -21.30 -5.65
CA GLN A 40 7.56 -21.27 -7.11
C GLN A 40 6.28 -20.55 -7.53
N ILE A 41 6.47 -19.45 -8.25
CA ILE A 41 5.39 -18.62 -8.79
C ILE A 41 5.43 -18.75 -10.31
N THR A 42 4.29 -19.06 -10.91
CA THR A 42 4.09 -19.07 -12.35
C THR A 42 3.04 -18.05 -12.73
N ILE A 43 3.37 -17.16 -13.65
CA ILE A 43 2.43 -16.18 -14.24
C ILE A 43 2.01 -16.71 -15.60
N ALA A 44 0.70 -16.86 -15.82
CA ALA A 44 0.17 -17.31 -17.09
C ALA A 44 0.53 -16.34 -18.23
N ASN A 45 0.56 -16.84 -19.46
CA ASN A 45 0.68 -16.01 -20.65
C ASN A 45 -0.72 -15.56 -21.11
N GLY A 46 -1.17 -14.40 -20.62
CA GLY A 46 -2.45 -13.79 -20.98
C GLY A 46 -2.27 -12.44 -21.66
N ASP A 47 -3.32 -11.60 -21.62
CA ASP A 47 -3.32 -10.28 -22.26
C ASP A 47 -2.63 -9.20 -21.41
N GLY A 48 -2.27 -9.51 -20.16
CA GLY A 48 -1.58 -8.59 -19.27
C GLY A 48 -2.41 -7.39 -18.82
N THR A 49 -3.74 -7.44 -18.95
CA THR A 49 -4.60 -6.27 -18.70
C THR A 49 -5.24 -6.24 -17.31
N THR A 50 -5.29 -7.37 -16.60
CA THR A 50 -6.03 -7.51 -15.35
C THR A 50 -5.08 -7.51 -14.15
N HIS A 51 -5.45 -6.83 -13.07
CA HIS A 51 -4.69 -6.93 -11.82
C HIS A 51 -5.07 -8.21 -11.08
N HIS A 52 -4.05 -9.02 -10.78
CA HIS A 52 -4.15 -10.16 -9.88
C HIS A 52 -3.28 -9.93 -8.65
N GLU A 53 -3.81 -10.33 -7.49
CA GLU A 53 -3.15 -10.28 -6.20
C GLU A 53 -3.23 -11.64 -5.53
N GLN A 54 -2.12 -12.10 -4.96
CA GLN A 54 -2.06 -13.31 -4.14
C GLN A 54 -1.17 -13.06 -2.92
N GLU A 55 -1.65 -13.49 -1.76
CA GLU A 55 -0.92 -13.38 -0.50
C GLU A 55 -0.11 -14.65 -0.24
N LEU A 56 1.11 -14.46 0.25
CA LEU A 56 2.02 -15.50 0.73
C LEU A 56 2.44 -15.16 2.17
N ASP A 57 2.51 -16.17 3.01
CA ASP A 57 2.85 -16.04 4.42
C ASP A 57 3.95 -17.03 4.78
N PHE A 58 5.06 -16.50 5.31
CA PHE A 58 6.20 -17.29 5.74
C PHE A 58 6.52 -17.01 7.20
N THR A 59 6.81 -18.08 7.94
CA THR A 59 7.29 -18.01 9.33
C THR A 59 8.69 -18.59 9.40
N THR A 60 9.70 -17.78 9.06
CA THR A 60 11.11 -18.20 9.01
C THR A 60 12.05 -17.03 9.26
N GLY A 61 13.12 -17.26 10.00
CA GLY A 61 14.19 -16.28 10.22
C GLY A 61 15.11 -16.11 9.00
N ASP A 62 15.12 -17.08 8.08
CA ASP A 62 15.95 -17.03 6.89
C ASP A 62 15.33 -16.16 5.77
N PRO A 63 16.13 -15.64 4.83
CA PRO A 63 15.63 -15.02 3.62
C PRO A 63 14.76 -15.98 2.80
N VAL A 64 13.60 -15.51 2.33
CA VAL A 64 12.74 -16.27 1.42
C VAL A 64 13.11 -15.93 -0.02
N THR A 65 13.28 -16.94 -0.87
CA THR A 65 13.54 -16.75 -2.30
C THR A 65 12.36 -17.27 -3.11
N LEU A 66 11.72 -16.38 -3.87
CA LEU A 66 10.63 -16.69 -4.78
C LEU A 66 11.21 -16.89 -6.18
N ASN A 67 11.09 -18.09 -6.72
CA ASN A 67 11.41 -18.42 -8.10
C ASN A 67 10.20 -18.07 -8.97
N VAL A 68 10.38 -17.16 -9.92
CA VAL A 68 9.31 -16.65 -10.77
C VAL A 68 9.53 -17.11 -12.20
N GLU A 69 8.50 -17.70 -12.79
CA GLU A 69 8.39 -17.98 -14.21
C GLU A 69 7.25 -17.13 -14.79
N SER A 70 7.60 -16.13 -15.61
CA SER A 70 6.64 -15.25 -16.26
C SER A 70 6.82 -15.28 -17.77
N PRO A 71 5.90 -14.69 -18.55
CA PRO A 71 6.09 -14.49 -19.99
C PRO A 71 7.35 -13.69 -20.35
N GLN A 72 7.92 -12.92 -19.40
CA GLN A 72 9.17 -12.18 -19.61
C GLN A 72 10.43 -13.03 -19.33
N GLY A 73 10.27 -14.24 -18.78
CA GLY A 73 11.36 -15.16 -18.47
C GLY A 73 11.37 -15.64 -17.01
N LYS A 74 12.49 -16.26 -16.62
CA LYS A 74 12.71 -16.78 -15.27
C LYS A 74 13.62 -15.87 -14.47
N TYR A 75 13.25 -15.56 -13.24
CA TYR A 75 14.03 -14.73 -12.33
C TYR A 75 13.69 -15.06 -10.88
N THR A 76 14.45 -14.48 -9.94
CA THR A 76 14.22 -14.65 -8.51
C THR A 76 13.92 -13.32 -7.84
N VAL A 77 13.11 -13.38 -6.79
CA VAL A 77 12.80 -12.26 -5.89
C VAL A 77 13.11 -12.70 -4.47
N THR A 78 13.96 -11.95 -3.77
CA THR A 78 14.38 -12.28 -2.39
C THR A 78 13.68 -11.37 -1.40
N ILE A 79 13.18 -11.96 -0.32
CA ILE A 79 12.56 -11.30 0.84
C ILE A 79 13.50 -11.49 2.03
N PRO A 80 14.38 -10.53 2.32
CA PRO A 80 15.49 -10.72 3.24
C PRO A 80 15.05 -10.72 4.71
N ASP A 81 14.18 -9.78 5.07
CA ASP A 81 13.82 -9.49 6.45
C ASP A 81 12.33 -9.67 6.70
N ASP A 82 11.95 -9.70 7.98
CA ASP A 82 10.56 -9.71 8.43
C ASP A 82 9.79 -8.45 7.98
N GLY A 83 8.49 -8.61 7.79
CA GLY A 83 7.58 -7.53 7.42
C GLY A 83 6.65 -7.84 6.26
N LEU A 84 5.92 -6.81 5.84
CA LEU A 84 4.99 -6.83 4.72
C LEU A 84 5.66 -6.30 3.47
N TYR A 85 5.63 -7.07 2.39
CA TYR A 85 6.22 -6.77 1.10
C TYR A 85 5.18 -6.76 0.00
N ILE A 86 5.47 -5.99 -1.06
CA ILE A 86 4.81 -6.14 -2.35
C ILE A 86 5.86 -6.62 -3.34
N ALA A 87 5.58 -7.75 -3.99
CA ALA A 87 6.36 -8.26 -5.11
C ALA A 87 5.64 -7.91 -6.41
N ASN A 88 6.18 -6.96 -7.17
CA ASN A 88 5.60 -6.54 -8.44
C ASN A 88 6.10 -7.45 -9.57
N LEU A 89 5.27 -8.43 -9.97
CA LEU A 89 5.48 -9.31 -11.12
C LEU A 89 4.67 -8.86 -12.35
N LYS A 90 4.11 -7.64 -12.31
CA LYS A 90 3.46 -7.01 -13.47
C LYS A 90 4.51 -6.58 -14.50
N THR A 91 4.03 -6.29 -15.71
CA THR A 91 4.83 -5.69 -16.78
C THR A 91 5.10 -4.20 -16.57
N ASP A 92 4.33 -3.54 -15.71
CA ASP A 92 4.42 -2.11 -15.42
C ASP A 92 4.81 -1.82 -13.96
N THR A 93 5.18 -0.58 -13.69
CA THR A 93 5.51 -0.13 -12.33
C THR A 93 4.25 0.02 -11.49
N VAL A 94 4.35 -0.33 -10.21
CA VAL A 94 3.31 -0.06 -9.21
C VAL A 94 3.81 1.04 -8.29
N VAL A 95 2.96 2.03 -8.05
CA VAL A 95 3.27 3.18 -7.19
C VAL A 95 2.28 3.25 -6.04
N GLY A 96 2.71 3.71 -4.88
CA GLY A 96 1.82 3.81 -3.74
C GLY A 96 2.41 4.56 -2.57
N SER A 97 1.57 4.78 -1.56
CA SER A 97 1.95 5.48 -0.35
C SER A 97 1.11 5.08 0.86
N ARG A 98 1.60 5.41 2.05
CA ARG A 98 0.81 5.32 3.28
C ARG A 98 -0.36 6.30 3.23
N GLN A 99 -1.52 5.83 3.69
CA GLN A 99 -2.73 6.62 3.76
C GLN A 99 -2.92 7.20 5.16
N HIS A 100 -3.25 8.48 5.21
CA HIS A 100 -3.68 9.16 6.42
C HIS A 100 -5.21 9.06 6.50
N VAL A 101 -5.71 7.95 7.04
CA VAL A 101 -7.14 7.74 7.27
C VAL A 101 -7.48 7.94 8.74
N GLY A 102 -8.52 8.73 9.06
CA GLY A 102 -8.87 9.12 10.43
C GLY A 102 -9.45 10.54 10.49
N SER A 103 -9.73 11.03 11.71
CA SER A 103 -10.35 12.34 12.00
C SER A 103 -9.58 13.57 11.47
N GLU A 104 -8.36 13.38 10.96
CA GLU A 104 -7.53 14.43 10.35
C GLU A 104 -7.44 14.33 8.81
N GLY A 105 -7.96 13.26 8.20
CA GLY A 105 -7.75 12.95 6.78
C GLY A 105 -8.74 13.58 5.80
N GLY A 106 -9.76 14.28 6.31
CA GLY A 106 -10.85 14.82 5.49
C GLY A 106 -10.98 16.33 5.64
N GLU A 107 -10.16 17.11 4.94
CA GLU A 107 -10.60 18.47 4.62
C GLU A 107 -11.83 18.35 3.72
N ALA A 108 -13.00 18.72 4.23
CA ALA A 108 -14.26 18.73 3.47
C ALA A 108 -14.19 19.63 2.22
N ARG A 109 -13.15 20.48 2.13
CA ARG A 109 -12.82 21.33 1.00
C ARG A 109 -11.30 21.36 0.81
N ILE A 110 -10.81 20.76 -0.28
CA ILE A 110 -9.42 20.92 -0.73
C ILE A 110 -9.28 22.32 -1.34
N THR A 111 -8.30 23.09 -0.89
CA THR A 111 -7.93 24.38 -1.51
C THR A 111 -7.18 24.15 -2.83
N GLN A 112 -7.12 25.17 -3.69
CA GLN A 112 -6.35 25.08 -4.94
C GLN A 112 -4.84 24.85 -4.69
N ASP A 113 -4.29 25.45 -3.64
CA ASP A 113 -2.89 25.22 -3.26
C ASP A 113 -2.65 23.80 -2.74
N ALA A 114 -3.58 23.27 -1.93
CA ALA A 114 -3.51 21.88 -1.48
C ALA A 114 -3.67 20.90 -2.65
N LEU A 115 -4.52 21.22 -3.63
CA LEU A 115 -4.68 20.44 -4.86
C LEU A 115 -3.41 20.44 -5.70
N LYS A 116 -2.79 21.61 -5.89
CA LYS A 116 -1.52 21.77 -6.61
C LYS A 116 -0.39 21.02 -5.93
N HIS A 117 -0.23 21.16 -4.61
CA HIS A 117 0.78 20.44 -3.86
C HIS A 117 0.60 18.91 -3.97
N LYS A 118 -0.65 18.44 -3.93
CA LYS A 118 -0.96 17.01 -4.17
C LYS A 118 -0.57 16.60 -5.59
N LEU A 119 -0.91 17.38 -6.61
CA LEU A 119 -0.55 17.09 -8.00
C LEU A 119 0.97 17.01 -8.17
N ASP A 120 1.71 17.98 -7.66
CA ASP A 120 3.18 18.02 -7.72
C ASP A 120 3.79 16.79 -7.03
N SER A 121 3.25 16.40 -5.87
CA SER A 121 3.68 15.21 -5.14
C SER A 121 3.41 13.92 -5.94
N LEU A 122 2.25 13.80 -6.59
CA LEU A 122 1.93 12.64 -7.43
C LEU A 122 2.79 12.60 -8.69
N GLN A 123 3.08 13.76 -9.30
CA GLN A 123 3.98 13.88 -10.45
C GLN A 123 5.42 13.46 -10.10
N GLN A 124 5.92 13.83 -8.91
CA GLN A 124 7.20 13.35 -8.41
C GLN A 124 7.18 11.83 -8.20
N LEU A 125 6.11 11.30 -7.58
CA LEU A 125 5.99 9.88 -7.31
C LEU A 125 6.02 9.03 -8.59
N ILE A 126 5.29 9.42 -9.65
CA ILE A 126 5.32 8.68 -10.93
C ILE A 126 6.67 8.76 -11.67
N GLN A 127 7.54 9.68 -11.27
CA GLN A 127 8.91 9.80 -11.76
C GLN A 127 9.91 9.04 -10.88
N GLY A 128 9.44 8.31 -9.86
CA GLY A 128 10.28 7.63 -8.89
C GLY A 128 11.00 8.59 -7.93
N GLN A 129 10.59 9.85 -7.88
CA GLN A 129 11.12 10.85 -6.95
C GLN A 129 10.35 10.79 -5.63
N ASN A 130 10.98 11.29 -4.57
CA ASN A 130 10.40 11.32 -3.22
C ASN A 130 10.03 9.94 -2.63
N VAL A 131 10.65 8.88 -3.17
CA VAL A 131 10.52 7.49 -2.73
C VAL A 131 11.52 7.23 -1.62
N SER A 132 11.02 6.95 -0.42
CA SER A 132 11.85 6.58 0.73
C SER A 132 11.00 5.92 1.81
N ASP A 133 11.65 5.12 2.66
CA ASP A 133 11.01 4.55 3.86
C ASP A 133 10.48 5.64 4.79
N ALA A 134 11.17 6.79 4.87
CA ALA A 134 10.76 7.92 5.70
C ALA A 134 9.48 8.59 5.20
N ASN A 135 9.35 8.74 3.88
CA ASN A 135 8.17 9.34 3.26
C ASN A 135 7.05 8.32 3.04
N GLN A 136 7.35 7.03 3.22
CA GLN A 136 6.43 5.90 3.01
C GLN A 136 5.76 5.96 1.63
N ASN A 137 6.57 6.36 0.64
CA ASN A 137 6.24 6.44 -0.78
C ASN A 137 7.04 5.38 -1.51
N TYR A 138 6.39 4.70 -2.46
CA TYR A 138 6.93 3.50 -3.10
C TYR A 138 6.81 3.59 -4.61
N PHE A 139 7.88 3.22 -5.29
CA PHE A 139 7.95 3.07 -6.74
C PHE A 139 8.57 1.71 -7.06
N ILE A 140 7.71 0.73 -7.34
CA ILE A 140 8.08 -0.68 -7.44
C ILE A 140 8.09 -1.08 -8.92
N VAL A 141 9.28 -1.12 -9.51
CA VAL A 141 9.47 -1.55 -10.90
C VAL A 141 9.20 -3.06 -11.07
N PRO A 142 8.91 -3.55 -12.28
CA PRO A 142 8.75 -4.97 -12.58
C PRO A 142 9.89 -5.85 -12.06
N GLY A 143 9.53 -7.03 -11.54
CA GLY A 143 10.46 -8.04 -11.06
C GLY A 143 11.14 -7.69 -9.72
N LYS A 144 10.63 -6.71 -8.97
CA LYS A 144 11.17 -6.30 -7.67
C LYS A 144 10.16 -6.50 -6.56
N ALA A 145 10.69 -6.74 -5.36
CA ALA A 145 9.94 -6.65 -4.12
C ALA A 145 10.46 -5.50 -3.26
N VAL A 146 9.55 -4.82 -2.58
CA VAL A 146 9.87 -3.74 -1.64
C VAL A 146 9.14 -3.99 -0.33
N ARG A 147 9.86 -3.81 0.79
CA ARG A 147 9.27 -3.83 2.13
C ARG A 147 8.44 -2.57 2.32
N VAL A 148 7.16 -2.73 2.58
CA VAL A 148 6.21 -1.64 2.82
C VAL A 148 6.20 -1.26 4.30
N THR A 149 6.38 -2.23 5.19
CA THR A 149 6.41 -2.00 6.64
C THR A 149 6.95 -3.24 7.35
N THR A 150 7.45 -3.06 8.57
CA THR A 150 7.78 -4.18 9.47
C THR A 150 6.53 -4.80 10.10
N GLU A 151 5.39 -4.09 10.08
CA GLU A 151 4.12 -4.51 10.69
C GLU A 151 3.27 -5.35 9.72
N THR A 152 3.38 -6.68 9.78
CA THR A 152 2.67 -7.65 8.91
C THR A 152 1.15 -7.54 8.96
N LYS A 153 0.60 -6.97 10.04
CA LYS A 153 -0.84 -6.72 10.25
C LYS A 153 -1.36 -5.44 9.59
N SER A 154 -0.50 -4.66 8.95
CA SER A 154 -0.92 -3.47 8.19
C SER A 154 -1.77 -3.88 6.99
N LYS A 155 -2.70 -3.01 6.58
CA LYS A 155 -3.53 -3.27 5.41
C LYS A 155 -2.97 -2.60 4.17
N VAL A 156 -2.87 -3.36 3.09
CA VAL A 156 -2.57 -2.85 1.76
C VAL A 156 -3.83 -2.98 0.89
N PHE A 157 -4.11 -1.94 0.12
CA PHE A 157 -5.09 -1.96 -0.95
C PHE A 157 -4.34 -1.84 -2.28
N GLY A 158 -4.39 -2.89 -3.09
CA GLY A 158 -3.72 -2.94 -4.38
C GLY A 158 -4.39 -2.07 -5.45
N PRO A 159 -3.81 -2.03 -6.67
CA PRO A 159 -4.40 -1.44 -7.86
C PRO A 159 -5.89 -1.77 -8.02
N PHE A 160 -6.67 -0.79 -8.49
CA PHE A 160 -8.12 -0.86 -8.76
C PHE A 160 -9.01 -1.17 -7.55
N THR A 161 -8.44 -1.39 -6.37
CA THR A 161 -9.19 -1.65 -5.13
C THR A 161 -9.41 -0.37 -4.35
N THR A 162 -10.66 0.06 -4.17
CA THR A 162 -10.99 1.22 -3.34
C THR A 162 -10.93 0.86 -1.85
N ILE A 163 -10.48 1.80 -1.01
CA ILE A 163 -10.62 1.67 0.44
C ILE A 163 -12.11 1.84 0.78
N PRO A 164 -12.79 0.83 1.35
CA PRO A 164 -14.20 0.96 1.70
C PRO A 164 -14.38 2.07 2.75
N GLY A 165 -15.39 2.92 2.59
CA GLY A 165 -15.69 3.96 3.58
C GLY A 165 -16.10 3.40 4.96
N SER A 166 -16.52 2.14 5.02
CA SER A 166 -16.83 1.41 6.25
C SER A 166 -15.62 0.68 6.86
N PHE A 167 -14.43 0.81 6.27
CA PHE A 167 -13.23 0.16 6.79
C PHE A 167 -12.82 0.81 8.12
N ASP A 168 -12.67 -0.02 9.16
CA ASP A 168 -12.17 0.45 10.46
C ASP A 168 -10.66 0.67 10.41
N ALA A 169 -10.26 1.91 10.16
CA ALA A 169 -8.86 2.33 10.14
C ALA A 169 -8.14 2.08 11.49
N GLY A 170 -8.86 2.08 12.62
CA GLY A 170 -8.28 1.85 13.94
C GLY A 170 -7.94 0.38 14.23
N SER A 171 -8.44 -0.54 13.39
CA SER A 171 -8.21 -1.98 13.56
C SER A 171 -6.84 -2.47 13.06
N VAL A 172 -6.10 -1.65 12.31
CA VAL A 172 -4.81 -2.01 11.70
C VAL A 172 -3.74 -0.95 12.01
N PRO A 173 -2.44 -1.34 12.11
CA PRO A 173 -1.37 -0.39 12.44
C PRO A 173 -1.18 0.73 11.39
N ALA A 174 -1.39 0.40 10.12
CA ALA A 174 -1.27 1.33 9.00
C ALA A 174 -2.08 0.85 7.80
N ILE A 175 -2.45 1.81 6.94
CA ILE A 175 -3.04 1.54 5.64
C ILE A 175 -2.12 2.06 4.54
N TYR A 176 -1.94 1.26 3.49
CA TYR A 176 -1.24 1.64 2.28
C TYR A 176 -2.14 1.45 1.07
N LYS A 177 -2.02 2.35 0.09
CA LYS A 177 -2.76 2.28 -1.17
C LYS A 177 -1.78 2.33 -2.32
N PHE A 178 -1.93 1.36 -3.22
CA PHE A 178 -1.15 1.22 -4.42
C PHE A 178 -2.02 1.32 -5.67
N TYR A 179 -1.40 1.77 -6.74
CA TYR A 179 -1.98 2.06 -8.03
C TYR A 179 -1.06 1.53 -9.12
N SER A 180 -1.65 1.07 -10.22
CA SER A 180 -0.92 0.93 -11.47
C SER A 180 -0.49 2.31 -12.00
N MET A 181 0.52 2.34 -12.87
CA MET A 181 0.90 3.59 -13.55
C MET A 181 -0.24 4.15 -14.42
N LYS A 182 -1.13 3.28 -14.92
CA LYS A 182 -2.33 3.71 -15.65
C LYS A 182 -3.28 4.48 -14.74
N GLU A 183 -3.66 3.91 -13.60
CA GLU A 183 -4.53 4.59 -12.63
C GLU A 183 -3.93 5.90 -12.15
N MET A 184 -2.62 5.94 -11.88
CA MET A 184 -2.00 7.15 -11.38
C MET A 184 -2.02 8.28 -12.43
N ARG A 185 -1.79 7.96 -13.71
CA ARG A 185 -1.93 8.94 -14.81
C ARG A 185 -3.37 9.43 -14.95
N GLU A 186 -4.35 8.57 -14.78
CA GLU A 186 -5.77 8.94 -14.81
C GLU A 186 -6.13 9.86 -13.62
N ILE A 187 -5.64 9.55 -12.42
CA ILE A 187 -5.82 10.39 -11.22
C ILE A 187 -5.20 11.77 -11.46
N ILE A 188 -3.94 11.83 -11.89
CA ILE A 188 -3.25 13.10 -12.20
C ILE A 188 -4.03 13.90 -13.24
N GLY A 189 -4.48 13.27 -14.34
CA GLY A 189 -5.26 13.95 -15.37
C GLY A 189 -6.62 14.44 -14.89
N ASN A 190 -7.25 13.75 -13.93
CA ASN A 190 -8.50 14.20 -13.33
C ASN A 190 -8.29 15.37 -12.36
N LEU A 191 -7.22 15.33 -11.56
CA LEU A 191 -6.86 16.43 -10.64
C LEU A 191 -6.47 17.69 -11.42
N ASP A 192 -5.73 17.54 -12.53
CA ASP A 192 -5.36 18.65 -13.40
C ASP A 192 -6.59 19.36 -13.98
N LYS A 193 -7.58 18.59 -14.48
CA LYS A 193 -8.87 19.14 -14.94
C LYS A 193 -9.63 19.90 -13.84
N MET A 194 -9.52 19.46 -12.58
CA MET A 194 -10.15 20.15 -11.45
C MET A 194 -9.46 21.48 -11.12
N MET A 195 -8.14 21.60 -11.34
CA MET A 195 -7.43 22.87 -11.21
C MET A 195 -7.77 23.86 -12.31
N THR A 196 -7.97 23.38 -13.55
CA THR A 196 -8.25 24.25 -14.71
C THR A 196 -9.72 24.65 -14.84
N LYS A 197 -10.62 24.06 -14.05
CA LYS A 197 -12.05 24.42 -14.09
C LYS A 197 -12.25 25.73 -13.35
N GLU A 198 -12.49 26.81 -14.11
CA GLU A 198 -12.83 28.14 -13.60
C GLU A 198 -13.92 28.03 -12.52
N PRO A 199 -13.79 28.73 -11.37
CA PRO A 199 -14.84 28.71 -10.36
C PRO A 199 -16.17 29.11 -11.02
N ALA A 200 -17.22 28.32 -10.78
CA ALA A 200 -18.55 28.70 -11.23
C ALA A 200 -18.79 30.16 -10.82
N PRO A 201 -19.28 31.02 -11.73
CA PRO A 201 -19.54 32.41 -11.40
C PRO A 201 -20.41 32.42 -10.14
N ALA A 202 -19.95 33.17 -9.13
CA ALA A 202 -20.66 33.31 -7.87
C ALA A 202 -22.12 33.64 -8.20
N GLU A 203 -23.02 32.74 -7.83
CA GLU A 203 -24.45 32.93 -8.03
C GLU A 203 -24.80 34.21 -7.28
N SER A 204 -24.96 35.31 -8.03
CA SER A 204 -25.22 36.61 -7.48
C SER A 204 -26.55 36.50 -6.75
N VAL A 205 -26.50 36.57 -5.41
CA VAL A 205 -27.68 36.77 -4.58
C VAL A 205 -28.43 37.96 -5.18
N PRO A 206 -29.67 37.79 -5.67
CA PRO A 206 -30.41 38.93 -6.20
C PRO A 206 -30.70 39.89 -5.05
N ALA A 207 -29.99 41.01 -5.06
CA ALA A 207 -30.35 42.20 -4.32
C ALA A 207 -31.60 42.78 -4.97
N ASP A 208 -32.77 42.49 -4.40
CA ASP A 208 -33.82 43.48 -4.10
C ASP A 208 -35.16 42.80 -3.82
N LYS A 209 -35.66 43.03 -2.60
CA LYS A 209 -36.95 43.72 -2.43
C LYS A 209 -37.01 44.33 -1.04
N LYS A 210 -36.60 45.59 -0.97
CA LYS A 210 -37.05 46.52 0.07
C LYS A 210 -38.58 46.62 0.03
N THR A 211 -39.16 46.41 1.20
CA THR A 211 -40.28 47.15 1.80
C THR A 211 -41.21 47.93 0.87
N LYS A 212 -42.48 47.55 0.85
CA LYS A 212 -43.57 48.45 1.25
C LYS A 212 -44.76 47.66 1.78
#